data_AF-A0A2V8LCN7-F1
#
_entry.id   AF-A0A2V8LCN7-F1
#
_cell.length_a   1.000
_cell.length_b   1.000
_cell.length_c   1.000
_cell.angle_alpha   90.00
_cell.angle_beta   90.00
_cell.angle_gamma   90.00
#
_symmetry.space_group_name_H-M   'P 1'
#
loop_
_entity.id
_entity.type
_entity.pdbx_description
1 polymer ?
#
loop_
_entity_poly.entity_id
_entity_poly.type
_entity_poly.pdbx_seq_one_letter_code
_entity_poly.pdbx_strand_id
1 'polypeptide(L)'
;MAEQNQPDGSDNPTTAELERQKLTLEIEKLRQQNRLIERIGTFGPALTTLVAVAGLFLSFLSLQSARQSENETRALDRANRIQNQIKADKEAILKFPVNEEISPSGIGFLIDDLKTLIAQLGKDPMNSADRKQAEADTTNLLIDMAWSFQYDQAKHFSFDYYAVSRWSAYREWWKTHPGEHLYFLENKYHSEITRLRNEKPPCIEKMNYKTGTTILAFDKADQCNEELIGALVYSHGQHLIVLLEAHQSDSFEKELQALARLTNSDFATTFAKTLQKKGEP
;
A
#
# COMPACT_ATOMS: atom_id res chain seq x y z
N MET A 1 115.41 -14.65 -55.25
CA MET A 1 115.91 -13.59 -54.35
C MET A 1 114.73 -12.66 -54.12
N ALA A 2 113.93 -12.92 -53.08
CA ALA A 2 114.06 -12.36 -51.73
C ALA A 2 113.79 -10.84 -51.79
N GLU A 3 112.72 -10.31 -51.21
CA GLU A 3 112.60 -10.17 -49.74
C GLU A 3 111.11 -10.03 -49.34
N GLN A 4 110.68 -10.88 -48.40
CA GLN A 4 109.43 -10.74 -47.63
C GLN A 4 109.63 -9.67 -46.55
N ASN A 5 108.61 -8.84 -46.32
CA ASN A 5 108.46 -8.14 -45.05
C ASN A 5 106.99 -8.17 -44.61
N GLN A 6 106.72 -9.06 -43.65
CA GLN A 6 105.56 -9.05 -42.75
C GLN A 6 105.71 -7.89 -41.75
N PRO A 7 104.66 -7.12 -41.45
CA PRO A 7 104.50 -6.52 -40.14
C PRO A 7 103.67 -7.49 -39.29
N ASP A 8 104.39 -8.18 -38.42
CA ASP A 8 103.88 -8.77 -37.19
C ASP A 8 103.53 -7.64 -36.22
N GLY A 9 102.37 -7.74 -35.58
CA GLY A 9 101.77 -6.70 -34.77
C GLY A 9 100.56 -7.24 -34.01
N SER A 10 100.76 -8.39 -33.37
CA SER A 10 99.88 -8.94 -32.35
C SER A 10 99.77 -7.97 -31.16
N ASP A 11 98.89 -6.96 -31.27
CA ASP A 11 98.40 -6.18 -30.14
C ASP A 11 97.46 -7.06 -29.31
N ASN A 12 98.04 -7.97 -28.53
CA ASN A 12 97.34 -8.57 -27.40
C ASN A 12 97.15 -7.45 -26.38
N PRO A 13 95.91 -7.03 -26.09
CA PRO A 13 95.66 -5.95 -25.14
C PRO A 13 96.29 -6.35 -23.82
N THR A 14 97.14 -5.47 -23.30
CA THR A 14 97.79 -5.69 -22.02
C THR A 14 96.71 -5.91 -20.95
N THR A 15 96.99 -6.72 -19.93
CA THR A 15 96.04 -7.01 -18.82
C THR A 15 95.46 -5.72 -18.21
N ALA A 16 96.23 -4.64 -18.24
CA ALA A 16 95.82 -3.29 -17.82
C ALA A 16 94.76 -2.65 -18.74
N GLU A 17 94.76 -2.90 -20.05
CA GLU A 17 93.73 -2.41 -20.99
C GLU A 17 92.43 -3.18 -20.86
N LEU A 18 92.50 -4.50 -20.64
CA LEU A 18 91.34 -5.34 -20.34
C LEU A 18 90.69 -4.94 -19.00
N GLU A 19 91.49 -4.66 -17.97
CA GLU A 19 90.97 -4.13 -16.70
C GLU A 19 90.37 -2.74 -16.85
N ARG A 20 90.98 -1.85 -17.65
CA ARG A 20 90.40 -0.54 -17.96
C ARG A 20 89.06 -0.67 -18.68
N GLN A 21 88.96 -1.50 -19.72
CA GLN A 21 87.71 -1.72 -20.45
C GLN A 21 86.60 -2.32 -19.57
N LYS A 22 86.96 -3.27 -18.69
CA LYS A 22 86.01 -3.84 -17.73
C LYS A 22 85.48 -2.78 -16.76
N LEU A 23 86.37 -1.95 -16.21
CA LEU A 23 85.98 -0.84 -15.32
C LEU A 23 85.11 0.19 -16.04
N THR A 24 85.38 0.53 -17.31
CA THR A 24 84.50 1.43 -18.07
C THR A 24 83.11 0.84 -18.28
N LEU A 25 83.03 -0.45 -18.63
CA LEU A 25 81.75 -1.13 -18.82
C LEU A 25 80.95 -1.22 -17.51
N GLU A 26 81.61 -1.43 -16.37
CA GLU A 26 80.97 -1.45 -15.06
C GLU A 26 80.46 -0.05 -14.65
N ILE A 27 81.26 1.00 -14.90
CA ILE A 27 80.85 2.40 -14.69
C ILE A 27 79.68 2.78 -15.59
N GLU A 28 79.68 2.33 -16.84
CA GLU A 28 78.61 2.62 -17.80
C GLU A 28 77.31 1.89 -17.44
N LYS A 29 77.41 0.64 -16.97
CA LYS A 29 76.28 -0.12 -16.42
C LYS A 29 75.72 0.53 -15.16
N LEU A 30 76.57 0.99 -14.24
CA LEU A 30 76.16 1.73 -13.04
C LEU A 30 75.51 3.08 -13.39
N ARG A 31 76.01 3.79 -14.42
CA ARG A 31 75.39 5.02 -14.93
C ARG A 31 74.04 4.77 -15.60
N GLN A 32 73.89 3.68 -16.35
CA GLN A 32 72.60 3.29 -16.92
C GLN A 32 71.59 2.93 -15.82
N GLN A 33 71.99 2.18 -14.79
CA GLN A 33 71.14 1.86 -13.65
C GLN A 33 70.76 3.13 -12.87
N ASN A 34 71.70 4.04 -12.59
CA ASN A 34 71.38 5.31 -11.95
C ASN A 34 70.45 6.20 -12.79
N ARG A 35 70.60 6.26 -14.11
CA ARG A 35 69.69 7.00 -15.00
C ARG A 35 68.28 6.40 -15.04
N LEU A 36 68.16 5.08 -14.97
CA LEU A 36 66.87 4.39 -14.87
C LEU A 36 66.21 4.70 -13.52
N ILE A 37 66.96 4.66 -12.42
CA ILE A 37 66.48 4.99 -11.08
C ILE A 37 66.07 6.47 -11.01
N GLU A 38 66.85 7.40 -11.57
CA GLU A 38 66.50 8.83 -11.64
C GLU A 38 65.23 9.06 -12.45
N ARG A 39 65.10 8.43 -13.63
CA ARG A 39 63.89 8.54 -14.46
C ARG A 39 62.66 7.98 -13.76
N ILE A 40 62.77 6.81 -13.12
CA ILE A 40 61.67 6.22 -12.34
C ILE A 40 61.32 7.12 -11.15
N GLY A 41 62.32 7.72 -10.50
CA GLY A 41 62.12 8.71 -9.44
C GLY A 41 61.39 9.97 -9.89
N THR A 42 61.55 10.37 -11.16
CA THR A 42 60.85 11.55 -11.72
C THR A 42 59.38 11.26 -12.01
N PHE A 43 59.04 10.04 -12.46
CA PHE A 43 57.66 9.63 -12.77
C PHE A 43 56.91 9.00 -11.60
N GLY A 44 57.62 8.55 -10.56
CA GLY A 44 57.05 7.92 -9.37
C GLY A 44 55.87 8.69 -8.75
N PRO A 45 56.01 10.00 -8.48
CA PRO A 45 54.92 10.82 -7.91
C PRO A 45 53.69 10.94 -8.82
N ALA A 46 53.88 11.01 -10.14
CA ALA A 46 52.78 11.07 -11.09
C ALA A 46 52.01 9.74 -11.12
N LEU A 47 52.72 8.61 -11.07
CA LEU A 47 52.13 7.27 -11.09
C LEU A 47 51.36 6.97 -9.80
N THR A 48 51.90 7.36 -8.63
CA THR A 48 51.19 7.22 -7.34
C THR A 48 49.94 8.09 -7.28
N THR A 49 50.01 9.32 -7.80
CA THR A 49 48.83 10.21 -7.89
C THR A 49 47.76 9.59 -8.78
N LEU A 50 48.14 9.00 -9.91
CA LEU A 50 47.21 8.35 -10.84
C LEU A 50 46.54 7.12 -10.21
N VAL A 51 47.30 6.30 -9.48
CA VAL A 51 46.74 5.17 -8.71
C VAL A 51 45.80 5.67 -7.60
N ALA A 52 46.14 6.75 -6.91
CA ALA A 52 45.27 7.34 -5.87
C ALA A 52 43.96 7.88 -6.47
N VAL A 53 44.02 8.56 -7.61
CA VAL A 53 42.81 9.05 -8.33
C VAL A 53 41.95 7.89 -8.82
N ALA A 54 42.57 6.84 -9.39
CA ALA A 54 41.83 5.65 -9.81
C ALA A 54 41.17 4.94 -8.62
N GLY A 55 41.87 4.83 -7.48
CA GLY A 55 41.32 4.29 -6.23
C GLY A 55 40.12 5.09 -5.73
N LEU A 56 40.25 6.43 -5.69
CA LEU A 56 39.15 7.32 -5.31
C LEU A 56 37.94 7.19 -6.24
N PHE A 57 38.16 7.08 -7.54
CA PHE A 57 37.08 6.90 -8.52
C PHE A 57 36.34 5.57 -8.33
N LEU A 58 37.06 4.47 -8.12
CA LEU A 58 36.46 3.16 -7.83
C LEU A 58 35.71 3.17 -6.49
N SER A 59 36.25 3.81 -5.45
CA SER A 59 35.57 4.00 -4.17
C SER A 59 34.27 4.81 -4.32
N PHE A 60 34.27 5.85 -5.18
CA PHE A 60 33.07 6.63 -5.45
C PHE A 60 31.98 5.79 -6.14
N LEU A 61 32.33 5.01 -7.17
CA LEU A 61 31.40 4.11 -7.85
C LEU A 61 30.84 3.03 -6.91
N SER A 62 31.69 2.43 -6.06
CA SER A 62 31.25 1.46 -5.05
C SER A 62 30.28 2.09 -4.04
N LEU A 63 30.56 3.31 -3.57
CA LEU A 63 29.68 4.03 -2.65
C LEU A 63 28.32 4.36 -3.27
N GLN A 64 28.29 4.73 -4.56
CA GLN A 64 27.05 5.01 -5.26
C GLN A 64 26.19 3.76 -5.41
N SER A 65 26.79 2.63 -5.80
CA SER A 65 26.11 1.34 -5.89
C SER A 65 25.57 0.87 -4.52
N ALA A 66 26.39 0.99 -3.46
CA ALA A 66 25.99 0.65 -2.10
C ALA A 66 24.80 1.49 -1.62
N ARG A 67 24.79 2.80 -1.90
CA ARG A 67 23.66 3.69 -1.57
C ARG A 67 22.39 3.33 -2.33
N GLN A 68 22.50 2.94 -3.60
CA GLN A 68 21.34 2.54 -4.39
C GLN A 68 20.75 1.24 -3.85
N SER A 69 21.60 0.22 -3.62
CA SER A 69 21.17 -1.04 -3.02
C SER A 69 20.55 -0.84 -1.63
N GLU A 70 21.13 0.01 -0.78
CA GLU A 70 20.58 0.32 0.54
C GLU A 70 19.19 0.99 0.45
N ASN A 71 19.00 1.90 -0.51
CA ASN A 71 17.70 2.54 -0.74
C ASN A 71 16.65 1.53 -1.23
N GLU A 72 17.04 0.61 -2.12
CA GLU A 72 16.16 -0.47 -2.60
C GLU A 72 15.78 -1.42 -1.46
N THR A 73 16.74 -1.84 -0.63
CA THR A 73 16.46 -2.68 0.55
C THR A 73 15.52 -1.98 1.52
N ARG A 74 15.76 -0.70 1.83
CA ARG A 74 14.88 0.08 2.72
C ARG A 74 13.47 0.23 2.16
N ALA A 75 13.32 0.39 0.84
CA ALA A 75 12.03 0.47 0.18
C ALA A 75 11.27 -0.86 0.27
N LEU A 76 11.96 -1.98 0.02
CA LEU A 76 11.41 -3.33 0.16
C LEU A 76 11.01 -3.63 1.60
N ASP A 77 11.86 -3.33 2.58
CA ASP A 77 11.55 -3.53 4.00
C ASP A 77 10.33 -2.72 4.44
N ARG A 78 10.20 -1.48 3.94
CA ARG A 78 9.03 -0.65 4.19
C ARG A 78 7.77 -1.25 3.57
N ALA A 79 7.84 -1.71 2.32
CA ALA A 79 6.71 -2.34 1.64
C ALA A 79 6.26 -3.61 2.38
N ASN A 80 7.21 -4.48 2.75
CA ASN A 80 6.96 -5.68 3.53
C ASN A 80 6.30 -5.37 4.88
N ARG A 81 6.77 -4.33 5.58
CA ARG A 81 6.16 -3.89 6.84
C ARG A 81 4.71 -3.44 6.65
N ILE A 82 4.42 -2.66 5.61
CA ILE A 82 3.06 -2.21 5.31
C ILE A 82 2.16 -3.39 4.95
N GLN A 83 2.62 -4.33 4.12
CA GLN A 83 1.86 -5.54 3.78
C GLN A 83 1.55 -6.40 5.01
N ASN A 84 2.51 -6.55 5.92
CA ASN A 84 2.30 -7.27 7.18
C ASN A 84 1.28 -6.57 8.09
N GLN A 85 1.28 -5.23 8.13
CA GLN A 85 0.26 -4.46 8.87
C GLN A 85 -1.12 -4.62 8.24
N ILE A 86 -1.23 -4.52 6.92
CA ILE A 86 -2.49 -4.77 6.19
C ILE A 86 -3.03 -6.16 6.51
N LYS A 87 -2.15 -7.17 6.51
CA LYS A 87 -2.54 -8.55 6.87
C LYS A 87 -3.05 -8.62 8.31
N ALA A 88 -2.34 -8.02 9.27
CA ALA A 88 -2.73 -8.03 10.68
C ALA A 88 -4.09 -7.34 10.90
N ASP A 89 -4.35 -6.21 10.24
CA ASP A 89 -5.62 -5.49 10.36
C ASP A 89 -6.78 -6.28 9.73
N LYS A 90 -6.55 -6.93 8.58
CA LYS A 90 -7.52 -7.85 7.97
C LYS A 90 -7.85 -9.02 8.90
N GLU A 91 -6.83 -9.61 9.55
CA GLU A 91 -7.02 -10.68 10.53
C GLU A 91 -7.77 -10.20 11.78
N ALA A 92 -7.56 -8.96 12.21
CA ALA A 92 -8.32 -8.36 13.31
C ALA A 92 -9.79 -8.14 12.93
N ILE A 93 -10.06 -7.63 11.72
CA ILE A 93 -11.40 -7.48 11.16
C ILE A 93 -12.11 -8.84 11.09
N LEU A 94 -11.45 -9.89 10.60
CA LEU A 94 -12.02 -11.26 10.54
C LEU A 94 -12.46 -11.82 11.90
N LYS A 95 -11.84 -11.36 13.00
CA LYS A 95 -12.20 -11.81 14.36
C LYS A 95 -13.40 -11.08 14.94
N PHE A 96 -13.84 -9.96 14.35
CA PHE A 96 -14.94 -9.15 14.86
C PHE A 96 -16.27 -9.89 15.10
N PRO A 97 -16.72 -10.84 14.25
CA PRO A 97 -17.98 -11.55 14.49
C PRO A 97 -17.96 -12.35 15.80
N VAL A 98 -16.79 -12.91 16.15
CA VAL A 98 -16.62 -13.85 17.25
C VAL A 98 -15.97 -13.23 18.50
N ASN A 99 -15.32 -12.08 18.36
CA ASN A 99 -14.60 -11.42 19.44
C ASN A 99 -15.35 -10.19 19.94
N GLU A 100 -16.02 -10.32 21.08
CA GLU A 100 -16.75 -9.23 21.75
C GLU A 100 -15.84 -8.10 22.27
N GLU A 101 -14.52 -8.33 22.39
CA GLU A 101 -13.58 -7.27 22.79
C GLU A 101 -13.38 -6.23 21.68
N ILE A 102 -13.67 -6.59 20.41
CA ILE A 102 -13.53 -5.67 19.29
C ILE A 102 -14.82 -4.84 19.19
N SER A 103 -14.76 -3.62 19.69
CA SER A 103 -15.88 -2.67 19.58
C SER A 103 -16.17 -2.29 18.12
N PRO A 104 -17.41 -1.88 17.79
CA PRO A 104 -17.72 -1.35 16.48
C PRO A 104 -16.85 -0.16 16.06
N SER A 105 -16.52 0.75 17.00
CA SER A 105 -15.57 1.84 16.74
C SER A 105 -14.18 1.33 16.39
N GLY A 106 -13.75 0.22 17.00
CA GLY A 106 -12.50 -0.46 16.67
C GLY A 106 -12.44 -0.90 15.21
N ILE A 107 -13.54 -1.43 14.68
CA ILE A 107 -13.66 -1.75 13.24
C ILE A 107 -13.51 -0.50 12.38
N GLY A 108 -14.19 0.59 12.74
CA GLY A 108 -14.05 1.87 12.03
C GLY A 108 -12.58 2.32 11.95
N PHE A 109 -11.82 2.18 13.03
CA PHE A 109 -10.38 2.48 13.04
C PHE A 109 -9.56 1.53 12.16
N LEU A 110 -9.83 0.23 12.19
CA LEU A 110 -9.13 -0.76 11.34
C LEU A 110 -9.37 -0.47 9.84
N ILE A 111 -10.59 -0.10 9.47
CA ILE A 111 -10.92 0.27 8.07
C ILE A 111 -10.17 1.54 7.65
N ASP A 112 -10.11 2.56 8.52
CA ASP A 112 -9.37 3.79 8.25
C ASP A 112 -7.85 3.56 8.17
N ASP A 113 -7.31 2.66 9.00
CA ASP A 113 -5.89 2.30 8.96
C ASP A 113 -5.55 1.53 7.68
N LEU A 114 -6.35 0.53 7.31
CA LEU A 114 -6.22 -0.17 6.03
C LEU A 114 -6.22 0.79 4.84
N LYS A 115 -7.09 1.79 4.86
CA LYS A 115 -7.17 2.80 3.78
C LYS A 115 -5.87 3.59 3.70
N THR A 116 -5.33 3.96 4.84
CA THR A 116 -4.08 4.69 4.96
C THR A 116 -2.89 3.85 4.51
N LEU A 117 -2.80 2.60 4.95
CA LEU A 117 -1.73 1.66 4.60
C LEU A 117 -1.73 1.32 3.11
N ILE A 118 -2.90 1.02 2.53
CA ILE A 118 -3.05 0.73 1.09
C ILE A 118 -2.73 1.97 0.24
N ALA A 119 -3.09 3.17 0.69
CA ALA A 119 -2.67 4.40 0.02
C ALA A 119 -1.14 4.61 0.08
N GLN A 120 -0.47 4.19 1.16
CA GLN A 120 0.99 4.25 1.27
C GLN A 120 1.71 3.28 0.33
N LEU A 121 1.14 2.09 0.08
CA LEU A 121 1.69 1.15 -0.92
C LEU A 121 1.78 1.80 -2.29
N GLY A 122 0.73 2.52 -2.71
CA GLY A 122 0.66 3.14 -4.04
C GLY A 122 1.46 4.44 -4.21
N LYS A 123 2.29 4.86 -3.25
CA LYS A 123 3.18 6.02 -3.42
C LYS A 123 4.35 5.72 -4.34
N ASP A 124 4.73 4.44 -4.46
CA ASP A 124 5.70 3.98 -5.44
C ASP A 124 4.97 3.51 -6.70
N PRO A 125 5.29 4.05 -7.90
CA PRO A 125 4.71 3.58 -9.16
C PRO A 125 4.83 2.06 -9.37
N MET A 126 5.91 1.45 -8.89
CA MET A 126 6.14 0.01 -9.00
C MET A 126 5.13 -0.83 -8.22
N ASN A 127 4.51 -0.25 -7.18
CA ASN A 127 3.57 -0.94 -6.28
C ASN A 127 2.10 -0.64 -6.59
N SER A 128 1.80 -0.05 -7.77
CA SER A 128 0.43 0.29 -8.16
C SER A 128 -0.48 -0.94 -8.32
N ALA A 129 0.07 -2.07 -8.77
CA ALA A 129 -0.64 -3.35 -8.84
C ALA A 129 -0.96 -3.89 -7.44
N ASP A 130 0.02 -3.89 -6.54
CA ASP A 130 -0.14 -4.35 -5.15
C ASP A 130 -1.19 -3.52 -4.41
N ARG A 131 -1.22 -2.21 -4.62
CA ARG A 131 -2.28 -1.34 -4.08
C ARG A 131 -3.66 -1.77 -4.56
N LYS A 132 -3.84 -1.95 -5.87
CA LYS A 132 -5.14 -2.34 -6.45
C LYS A 132 -5.59 -3.70 -5.93
N GLN A 133 -4.65 -4.65 -5.86
CA GLN A 133 -4.93 -5.99 -5.32
C GLN A 133 -5.33 -5.90 -3.84
N ALA A 134 -4.58 -5.16 -3.02
CA ALA A 134 -4.88 -5.02 -1.60
C ALA A 134 -6.24 -4.34 -1.35
N GLU A 135 -6.60 -3.35 -2.19
CA GLU A 135 -7.92 -2.69 -2.15
C GLU A 135 -9.05 -3.65 -2.53
N ALA A 136 -8.87 -4.44 -3.60
CA ALA A 136 -9.83 -5.44 -4.04
C ALA A 136 -10.01 -6.55 -2.98
N ASP A 137 -8.91 -7.09 -2.44
CA ASP A 137 -8.94 -8.10 -1.39
C ASP A 137 -9.64 -7.60 -0.12
N THR A 138 -9.42 -6.33 0.25
CA THR A 138 -10.09 -5.72 1.40
C THR A 138 -11.58 -5.55 1.12
N THR A 139 -11.94 -5.12 -0.09
CA THR A 139 -13.33 -4.96 -0.50
C THR A 139 -14.07 -6.30 -0.46
N ASN A 140 -13.47 -7.36 -1.02
CA ASN A 140 -14.03 -8.71 -0.98
C ASN A 140 -14.19 -9.22 0.46
N LEU A 141 -13.18 -9.02 1.31
CA LEU A 141 -13.27 -9.35 2.74
C LEU A 141 -14.48 -8.68 3.40
N LEU A 142 -14.68 -7.37 3.18
CA LEU A 142 -15.79 -6.63 3.77
C LEU A 142 -17.15 -7.14 3.25
N ILE A 143 -17.25 -7.49 1.97
CA ILE A 143 -18.44 -8.09 1.35
C ILE A 143 -18.74 -9.45 1.97
N ASP A 144 -17.75 -10.35 2.01
CA ASP A 144 -17.91 -11.70 2.55
C ASP A 144 -18.35 -11.66 4.02
N MET A 145 -17.73 -10.77 4.80
CA MET A 145 -18.12 -10.53 6.19
C MET A 145 -19.54 -10.00 6.32
N ALA A 146 -19.90 -8.98 5.54
CA ALA A 146 -21.26 -8.44 5.53
C ALA A 146 -22.28 -9.54 5.20
N TRP A 147 -22.00 -10.43 4.25
CA TRP A 147 -22.88 -11.55 3.92
C TRP A 147 -22.95 -12.63 5.02
N SER A 148 -21.86 -12.84 5.74
CA SER A 148 -21.78 -13.83 6.82
C SER A 148 -22.60 -13.47 8.07
N PHE A 149 -22.89 -12.18 8.30
CA PHE A 149 -23.61 -11.75 9.49
C PHE A 149 -25.09 -12.14 9.46
N GLN A 150 -25.64 -12.40 10.64
CA GLN A 150 -27.08 -12.66 10.82
C GLN A 150 -27.90 -11.37 11.02
N TYR A 151 -27.25 -10.23 11.28
CA TYR A 151 -27.90 -8.92 11.50
C TYR A 151 -28.94 -8.90 12.64
N ASP A 152 -28.73 -9.71 13.65
CA ASP A 152 -29.50 -9.79 14.90
C ASP A 152 -28.88 -8.95 16.04
N GLN A 153 -27.71 -8.33 15.80
CA GLN A 153 -26.93 -7.60 16.79
C GLN A 153 -26.52 -6.22 16.26
N ALA A 154 -26.52 -5.22 17.16
CA ALA A 154 -26.17 -3.84 16.81
C ALA A 154 -24.77 -3.71 16.19
N LYS A 155 -23.83 -4.55 16.64
CA LYS A 155 -22.46 -4.58 16.13
C LYS A 155 -22.38 -4.99 14.66
N HIS A 156 -23.27 -5.87 14.17
CA HIS A 156 -23.31 -6.30 12.77
C HIS A 156 -23.72 -5.14 11.85
N PHE A 157 -24.77 -4.41 12.22
CA PHE A 157 -25.17 -3.19 11.51
C PHE A 157 -24.10 -2.11 11.58
N SER A 158 -23.44 -1.96 12.73
CA SER A 158 -22.38 -0.97 12.89
C SER A 158 -21.16 -1.28 12.01
N PHE A 159 -20.79 -2.55 11.85
CA PHE A 159 -19.75 -2.95 10.90
C PHE A 159 -20.09 -2.51 9.48
N ASP A 160 -21.29 -2.83 9.01
CA ASP A 160 -21.72 -2.55 7.64
C ASP A 160 -21.82 -1.03 7.40
N TYR A 161 -22.32 -0.29 8.39
CA TYR A 161 -22.28 1.17 8.40
C TYR A 161 -20.86 1.71 8.19
N TYR A 162 -19.87 1.20 8.95
CA TYR A 162 -18.48 1.64 8.80
C TYR A 162 -17.87 1.22 7.47
N ALA A 163 -18.15 0.01 6.99
CA ALA A 163 -17.70 -0.47 5.69
C ALA A 163 -18.22 0.45 4.56
N VAL A 164 -19.52 0.74 4.54
CA VAL A 164 -20.13 1.57 3.50
C VAL A 164 -19.75 3.05 3.59
N SER A 165 -19.55 3.57 4.80
CA SER A 165 -19.25 5.00 5.00
C SER A 165 -17.76 5.34 4.91
N ARG A 166 -16.85 4.42 5.27
CA ARG A 166 -15.41 4.69 5.34
C ARG A 166 -14.60 4.05 4.22
N TRP A 167 -15.07 2.94 3.64
CA TRP A 167 -14.39 2.23 2.56
C TRP A 167 -15.03 2.49 1.19
N SER A 168 -14.48 3.44 0.44
CA SER A 168 -15.07 3.89 -0.83
C SER A 168 -15.24 2.79 -1.87
N ALA A 169 -14.33 1.82 -1.94
CA ALA A 169 -14.44 0.73 -2.91
C ALA A 169 -15.58 -0.25 -2.59
N TYR A 170 -15.92 -0.44 -1.31
CA TYR A 170 -17.08 -1.24 -0.87
C TYR A 170 -18.37 -0.51 -1.21
N ARG A 171 -18.40 0.81 -0.97
CA ARG A 171 -19.51 1.67 -1.38
C ARG A 171 -19.74 1.63 -2.90
N GLU A 172 -18.67 1.72 -3.68
CA GLU A 172 -18.71 1.67 -5.15
C GLU A 172 -19.15 0.30 -5.67
N TRP A 173 -18.74 -0.78 -4.99
CA TRP A 173 -19.20 -2.12 -5.32
C TRP A 173 -20.73 -2.23 -5.26
N TRP A 174 -21.37 -1.72 -4.19
CA TRP A 174 -22.83 -1.70 -4.10
C TRP A 174 -23.50 -0.85 -5.19
N LYS A 175 -22.91 0.29 -5.58
CA LYS A 175 -23.42 1.11 -6.70
C LYS A 175 -23.42 0.34 -8.01
N THR A 176 -22.36 -0.43 -8.24
CA THR A 176 -22.17 -1.17 -9.50
C THR A 176 -22.93 -2.51 -9.54
N HIS A 177 -23.48 -2.95 -8.40
CA HIS A 177 -24.18 -4.24 -8.24
C HIS A 177 -25.59 -4.04 -7.63
N PRO A 178 -26.51 -3.33 -8.33
CA PRO A 178 -27.85 -3.03 -7.82
C PRO A 178 -28.67 -4.25 -7.42
N GLY A 179 -28.56 -5.35 -8.18
CA GLY A 179 -29.35 -6.54 -7.94
C GLY A 179 -28.95 -7.20 -6.62
N GLU A 180 -27.64 -7.38 -6.43
CA GLU A 180 -27.03 -7.87 -5.21
C GLU A 180 -27.29 -6.94 -4.04
N HIS A 181 -27.29 -5.62 -4.27
CA HIS A 181 -27.59 -4.62 -3.26
C HIS A 181 -29.02 -4.74 -2.76
N LEU A 182 -30.01 -4.79 -3.65
CA LEU A 182 -31.41 -5.00 -3.26
C LEU A 182 -31.62 -6.35 -2.57
N TYR A 183 -31.00 -7.41 -3.09
CA TYR A 183 -31.07 -8.74 -2.48
C TYR A 183 -30.46 -8.74 -1.06
N PHE A 184 -29.37 -8.01 -0.85
CA PHE A 184 -28.75 -7.84 0.46
C PHE A 184 -29.67 -7.11 1.44
N LEU A 185 -30.27 -5.99 1.03
CA LEU A 185 -31.19 -5.23 1.87
C LEU A 185 -32.42 -6.06 2.27
N GLU A 186 -33.00 -6.79 1.32
CA GLU A 186 -34.14 -7.68 1.58
C GLU A 186 -33.78 -8.77 2.60
N ASN A 187 -32.66 -9.47 2.41
CA ASN A 187 -32.31 -10.62 3.25
C ASN A 187 -31.71 -10.25 4.60
N LYS A 188 -31.05 -9.09 4.72
CA LYS A 188 -30.33 -8.70 5.93
C LYS A 188 -31.09 -7.66 6.75
N TYR A 189 -31.66 -6.64 6.09
CA TYR A 189 -32.32 -5.54 6.78
C TYR A 189 -33.82 -5.77 6.91
N HIS A 190 -34.52 -6.12 5.83
CA HIS A 190 -35.97 -6.28 5.87
C HIS A 190 -36.41 -7.46 6.72
N SER A 191 -35.65 -8.55 6.69
CA SER A 191 -35.85 -9.71 7.56
C SER A 191 -35.81 -9.31 9.04
N GLU A 192 -34.80 -8.54 9.45
CA GLU A 192 -34.65 -8.08 10.83
C GLU A 192 -35.74 -7.06 11.22
N ILE A 193 -36.08 -6.12 10.33
CA ILE A 193 -37.19 -5.18 10.56
C ILE A 193 -38.50 -5.95 10.78
N THR A 194 -38.76 -6.97 9.96
CA THR A 194 -39.94 -7.83 10.08
C THR A 194 -39.93 -8.60 11.40
N ARG A 195 -38.78 -9.17 11.78
CA ARG A 195 -38.62 -9.89 13.04
C ARG A 195 -38.90 -8.98 14.24
N LEU A 196 -38.26 -7.81 14.29
CA LEU A 196 -38.44 -6.83 15.36
C LEU A 196 -39.88 -6.32 15.44
N ARG A 197 -40.54 -6.10 14.30
CA ARG A 197 -41.96 -5.73 14.25
C ARG A 197 -42.88 -6.83 14.78
N ASN A 198 -42.58 -8.10 14.49
CA ASN A 198 -43.39 -9.23 14.95
C ASN A 198 -43.19 -9.51 16.44
N GLU A 199 -41.95 -9.45 16.93
CA GLU A 199 -41.60 -9.72 18.33
C GLU A 199 -41.92 -8.54 19.26
N LYS A 200 -41.68 -7.32 18.79
CA LYS A 200 -41.86 -6.08 19.55
C LYS A 200 -42.57 -5.01 18.71
N PRO A 201 -43.87 -5.17 18.39
CA PRO A 201 -44.62 -4.23 17.55
C PRO A 201 -44.49 -2.75 17.95
N PRO A 202 -44.47 -2.37 19.25
CA PRO A 202 -44.33 -0.97 19.65
C PRO A 202 -42.98 -0.32 19.30
N CYS A 203 -41.95 -1.12 18.98
CA CYS A 203 -40.61 -0.64 18.71
C CYS A 203 -40.39 -0.21 17.26
N ILE A 204 -41.22 -0.67 16.33
CA ILE A 204 -41.13 -0.29 14.92
C ILE A 204 -42.53 0.05 14.42
N GLU A 205 -43.02 1.21 14.82
CA GLU A 205 -44.29 1.73 14.33
C GLU A 205 -44.08 2.77 13.22
N LYS A 206 -43.05 3.63 13.33
CA LYS A 206 -42.67 4.60 12.31
C LYS A 206 -41.16 4.81 12.28
N MET A 207 -40.54 4.65 11.10
CA MET A 207 -39.17 5.07 10.86
C MET A 207 -39.17 6.38 10.07
N ASN A 208 -38.44 7.40 10.55
CA ASN A 208 -38.31 8.68 9.86
C ASN A 208 -36.84 8.97 9.51
N TYR A 209 -36.53 8.87 8.21
CA TYR A 209 -35.26 9.26 7.63
C TYR A 209 -35.30 10.76 7.30
N LYS A 210 -35.03 11.66 8.26
CA LYS A 210 -34.79 13.07 7.92
C LYS A 210 -33.36 13.22 7.39
N THR A 211 -33.20 13.92 6.25
CA THR A 211 -31.89 14.27 5.70
C THR A 211 -31.01 14.92 6.77
N GLY A 212 -29.95 14.24 7.19
CA GLY A 212 -28.96 14.73 8.16
C GLY A 212 -29.15 14.28 9.60
N THR A 213 -30.33 13.79 9.99
CA THR A 213 -30.59 13.24 11.34
C THR A 213 -31.71 12.21 11.26
N THR A 214 -31.39 10.94 11.42
CA THR A 214 -32.38 9.87 11.61
C THR A 214 -33.10 10.12 12.94
N ILE A 215 -34.42 10.31 12.92
CA ILE A 215 -35.21 10.41 14.16
C ILE A 215 -36.12 9.19 14.19
N LEU A 216 -35.81 8.26 15.09
CA LEU A 216 -36.72 7.18 15.42
C LEU A 216 -37.73 7.71 16.45
N ALA A 217 -39.01 7.52 16.18
CA ALA A 217 -40.06 7.78 17.15
C ALA A 217 -40.53 6.43 17.68
N PHE A 218 -40.27 6.17 18.96
CA PHE A 218 -40.77 5.00 19.68
C PHE A 218 -41.91 5.46 20.58
N ASP A 219 -43.08 4.82 20.49
CA ASP A 219 -44.19 5.10 21.43
C ASP A 219 -43.92 4.50 22.83
N LYS A 220 -42.99 3.54 22.94
CA LYS A 220 -42.55 2.89 24.20
C LYS A 220 -41.04 2.58 24.21
N ALA A 221 -40.22 3.62 24.33
CA ALA A 221 -38.76 3.53 24.27
C ALA A 221 -38.15 2.55 25.29
N ASP A 222 -38.77 2.38 26.47
CA ASP A 222 -38.29 1.57 27.58
C ASP A 222 -38.24 0.05 27.31
N GLN A 223 -38.95 -0.44 26.28
CA GLN A 223 -39.02 -1.86 25.94
C GLN A 223 -38.19 -2.24 24.70
N CYS A 224 -37.59 -1.24 24.06
CA CYS A 224 -36.91 -1.36 22.79
C CYS A 224 -35.39 -1.46 22.98
N ASN A 225 -34.75 -2.30 22.16
CA ASN A 225 -33.29 -2.29 22.07
C ASN A 225 -32.88 -1.09 21.21
N GLU A 226 -32.77 0.08 21.83
CA GLU A 226 -32.46 1.34 21.13
C GLU A 226 -31.14 1.24 20.36
N GLU A 227 -30.15 0.52 20.89
CA GLU A 227 -28.86 0.33 20.23
C GLU A 227 -28.99 -0.45 18.92
N LEU A 228 -29.67 -1.59 18.96
CA LEU A 228 -29.93 -2.43 17.78
C LEU A 228 -30.72 -1.67 16.72
N ILE A 229 -31.82 -1.03 17.11
CA ILE A 229 -32.70 -0.33 16.17
C ILE A 229 -31.98 0.90 15.60
N GLY A 230 -31.27 1.64 16.44
CA GLY A 230 -30.44 2.75 16.00
C GLY A 230 -29.42 2.31 14.94
N ALA A 231 -28.62 1.29 15.25
CA ALA A 231 -27.61 0.77 14.34
C ALA A 231 -28.21 0.29 13.02
N LEU A 232 -29.32 -0.46 13.07
CA LEU A 232 -30.07 -0.91 11.90
C LEU A 232 -30.45 0.26 10.99
N VAL A 233 -31.07 1.29 11.56
CA VAL A 233 -31.62 2.39 10.78
C VAL A 233 -30.51 3.28 10.23
N TYR A 234 -29.45 3.55 11.00
CA TYR A 234 -28.30 4.29 10.50
C TYR A 234 -27.59 3.57 9.35
N SER A 235 -27.36 2.27 9.50
CA SER A 235 -26.69 1.47 8.47
C SER A 235 -27.55 1.35 7.21
N HIS A 236 -28.85 1.07 7.37
CA HIS A 236 -29.80 1.02 6.26
C HIS A 236 -29.86 2.35 5.50
N GLY A 237 -29.90 3.47 6.25
CA GLY A 237 -29.88 4.81 5.69
C GLY A 237 -28.67 5.08 4.80
N GLN A 238 -27.49 4.53 5.13
CA GLN A 238 -26.32 4.66 4.27
C GLN A 238 -26.49 3.93 2.95
N HIS A 239 -27.06 2.72 2.95
CA HIS A 239 -27.36 2.00 1.72
C HIS A 239 -28.39 2.72 0.85
N LEU A 240 -29.40 3.37 1.44
CA LEU A 240 -30.33 4.22 0.70
C LEU A 240 -29.61 5.40 0.01
N ILE A 241 -28.62 6.01 0.68
CA ILE A 241 -27.79 7.05 0.08
C ILE A 241 -26.98 6.47 -1.09
N VAL A 242 -26.44 5.25 -0.96
CA VAL A 242 -25.70 4.59 -2.05
C VAL A 242 -26.60 4.36 -3.28
N LEU A 243 -27.82 3.87 -3.10
CA LEU A 243 -28.80 3.69 -4.20
C LEU A 243 -29.13 5.02 -4.88
N LEU A 244 -29.30 6.09 -4.10
CA LEU A 244 -29.57 7.43 -4.62
C LEU A 244 -28.38 7.95 -5.46
N GLU A 245 -27.16 7.83 -4.94
CA GLU A 245 -25.94 8.26 -5.64
C GLU A 245 -25.61 7.43 -6.88
N ALA A 246 -26.06 6.18 -6.95
CA ALA A 246 -25.91 5.34 -8.14
C ALA A 246 -26.83 5.78 -9.30
N HIS A 247 -27.68 6.80 -9.09
CA HIS A 247 -28.73 7.23 -10.02
C HIS A 247 -29.70 6.10 -10.41
N GLN A 248 -29.89 5.13 -9.51
CA GLN A 248 -30.77 3.98 -9.71
C GLN A 248 -32.16 4.27 -9.17
N SER A 249 -32.88 5.20 -9.82
CA SER A 249 -34.22 5.63 -9.39
C SER A 249 -35.16 4.47 -9.12
N ASP A 250 -35.14 3.45 -9.97
CA ASP A 250 -36.04 2.30 -9.88
C ASP A 250 -35.71 1.41 -8.68
N SER A 251 -34.42 1.14 -8.43
CA SER A 251 -33.97 0.37 -7.26
C SER A 251 -34.28 1.11 -5.97
N PHE A 252 -34.01 2.42 -5.96
CA PHE A 252 -34.31 3.29 -4.84
C PHE A 252 -35.81 3.35 -4.55
N GLU A 253 -36.66 3.51 -5.56
CA GLU A 253 -38.11 3.54 -5.39
C GLU A 253 -38.65 2.19 -4.89
N LYS A 254 -38.19 1.07 -5.46
CA LYS A 254 -38.54 -0.28 -4.98
C LYS A 254 -38.21 -0.46 -3.51
N GLU A 255 -37.03 -0.02 -3.10
CA GLU A 255 -36.59 -0.11 -1.71
C GLU A 255 -37.45 0.75 -0.78
N LEU A 256 -37.79 1.98 -1.19
CA LEU A 256 -38.72 2.81 -0.42
C LEU A 256 -40.11 2.20 -0.31
N GLN A 257 -40.63 1.60 -1.39
CA GLN A 257 -41.92 0.91 -1.36
C GLN A 257 -41.89 -0.32 -0.45
N ALA A 258 -40.79 -1.09 -0.44
CA ALA A 258 -40.61 -2.22 0.46
C ALA A 258 -40.62 -1.77 1.93
N LEU A 259 -39.82 -0.75 2.26
CA LEU A 259 -39.81 -0.15 3.60
C LEU A 259 -41.18 0.38 4.04
N ALA A 260 -41.95 1.01 3.14
CA ALA A 260 -43.29 1.50 3.42
C ALA A 260 -44.20 0.37 3.94
N ARG A 261 -44.17 -0.78 3.25
CA ARG A 261 -44.95 -1.98 3.60
C ARG A 261 -44.52 -2.56 4.95
N LEU A 262 -43.21 -2.55 5.21
CA LEU A 262 -42.64 -3.08 6.45
C LEU A 262 -42.88 -2.19 7.67
N THR A 263 -43.00 -0.87 7.49
CA THR A 263 -43.09 0.10 8.60
C THR A 263 -44.46 0.75 8.75
N ASN A 264 -45.48 0.32 8.00
CA ASN A 264 -46.83 0.93 8.02
C ASN A 264 -46.81 2.46 7.88
N SER A 265 -45.81 3.03 7.19
CA SER A 265 -45.57 4.46 7.20
C SER A 265 -45.98 5.10 5.87
N ASP A 266 -46.83 6.13 5.93
CA ASP A 266 -47.05 7.11 4.83
C ASP A 266 -45.77 7.91 4.50
N PHE A 267 -44.67 7.62 5.21
CA PHE A 267 -43.41 8.34 5.18
C PHE A 267 -42.57 8.04 3.95
N ALA A 268 -42.58 6.82 3.40
CA ALA A 268 -41.83 6.50 2.18
C ALA A 268 -42.18 7.47 1.03
N THR A 269 -43.47 7.85 0.95
CA THR A 269 -43.97 8.84 0.00
C THR A 269 -43.46 10.26 0.29
N THR A 270 -43.23 10.61 1.56
CA THR A 270 -42.74 11.92 1.99
C THR A 270 -41.22 12.06 1.85
N PHE A 271 -40.47 11.00 2.14
CA PHE A 271 -39.02 10.93 1.96
C PHE A 271 -38.65 10.98 0.48
N ALA A 272 -39.31 10.18 -0.37
CA ALA A 272 -39.15 10.25 -1.82
C ALA A 272 -39.36 11.67 -2.36
N LYS A 273 -40.43 12.35 -1.92
CA LYS A 273 -40.71 13.75 -2.28
C LYS A 273 -39.65 14.73 -1.78
N THR A 274 -39.07 14.48 -0.60
CA THR A 274 -38.05 15.36 0.00
C THR A 274 -36.71 15.20 -0.70
N LEU A 275 -36.32 13.98 -1.07
CA LEU A 275 -35.12 13.72 -1.84
C LEU A 275 -35.25 14.18 -3.29
N GLN A 276 -36.40 13.97 -3.94
CA GLN A 276 -36.68 14.54 -5.26
C GLN A 276 -36.61 16.07 -5.26
N LYS A 277 -37.11 16.73 -4.21
CA LYS A 277 -36.98 18.19 -4.05
C LYS A 277 -35.55 18.68 -3.80
N LYS A 278 -34.68 17.82 -3.27
CA LYS A 278 -33.26 18.14 -3.03
C LYS A 278 -32.36 17.69 -4.18
N GLY A 279 -32.90 16.95 -5.15
CA GLY A 279 -32.22 16.49 -6.37
C GLY A 279 -32.48 17.41 -7.57
N GLU A 280 -32.33 18.73 -7.39
CA GLU A 280 -31.60 19.46 -8.44
C GLU A 280 -30.15 18.96 -8.38
N PRO A 281 -29.50 18.67 -9.52
CA PRO A 281 -28.09 18.30 -9.53
C PRO A 281 -27.22 19.33 -8.79
#